data_AF-A0A2H3C4P2-F1
#
_entry.id   AF-A0A2H3C4P2-F1
#
_cell.length_a   1.000
_cell.length_b   1.000
_cell.length_c   1.000
_cell.angle_alpha   90.00
_cell.angle_beta   90.00
_cell.angle_gamma   90.00
#
_symmetry.space_group_name_H-M   'P 1'
#
loop_
_entity.id
_entity.type
_entity.pdbx_description
1 polymer ?
#
loop_
_entity_poly.entity_id
_entity_poly.type
_entity_poly.pdbx_seq_one_letter_code
_entity_poly.pdbx_strand_id
1 'polypeptide(L)'
;MTILSLQVDRIRSLLLDNRYFWILAVLVIASDAFLTGLIVRFVPYTEIDWETYMIQVETYMKGQHDYFQISGPTGPLVYPAGHVYIHQFLHSICDSGKNIKLAQYIYSGLYLLSLVLSCAIYRQAGASNWVVLLLPLSKRLHSIYALRLFNDCWSVVAMQAAVLAYQLGNDDIGTMFFSAALSVKMSIILYLPGLLVIFFKRRGFIYTIRKLSFIFATQVLFAFPFIRNNWREYVQGAFDLSRVFLYKWTVNWRMVSEETFLSPQWRKALLLGHVCTLIAFGWNRWCKRDGGVPQVLLRGLRRPTLPASLIPMTAESIATILFTSNLIGILFARSLHYQFYCWYAQQLPFLTWKTRYPLVVKLALLVGVEYAWNIFPSTNASSTILLISNALLLTGLYISE
;
A
#
# COMPACT_ATOMS: atom_id res chain seq x y z
N MET A 1 21.59 42.17 9.66
CA MET A 1 20.74 41.09 9.09
C MET A 1 19.51 41.75 8.47
N THR A 2 19.29 41.58 7.16
CA THR A 2 18.12 42.14 6.47
C THR A 2 16.84 41.37 6.81
N ILE A 3 15.67 41.99 6.70
CA ILE A 3 14.36 41.31 6.86
C ILE A 3 14.25 40.12 5.88
N LEU A 4 14.77 40.29 4.66
CA LEU A 4 14.79 39.24 3.63
C LEU A 4 15.61 38.01 4.07
N SER A 5 16.81 38.21 4.63
CA SER A 5 17.63 37.10 5.13
C SER A 5 16.94 36.34 6.28
N LEU A 6 16.25 37.06 7.17
CA LEU A 6 15.47 36.46 8.26
C LEU A 6 14.31 35.58 7.74
N GLN A 7 13.65 36.00 6.66
CA GLN A 7 12.57 35.22 6.04
C GLN A 7 13.09 33.96 5.34
N VAL A 8 14.22 34.07 4.63
CA VAL A 8 14.88 32.93 3.99
C VAL A 8 15.28 31.87 5.02
N ASP A 9 15.85 32.29 6.15
CA ASP A 9 16.25 31.36 7.22
C ASP A 9 15.05 30.65 7.84
N ARG A 10 13.94 31.36 8.07
CA ARG A 10 12.69 30.77 8.59
C ARG A 10 12.11 29.73 7.64
N ILE A 11 12.06 30.02 6.34
CA ILE A 11 11.58 29.08 5.32
C ILE A 11 12.50 27.86 5.26
N ARG A 12 13.82 28.06 5.28
CA ARG A 12 14.80 26.98 5.29
C ARG A 12 14.62 26.07 6.51
N SER A 13 14.43 26.63 7.70
CA SER A 13 14.13 25.87 8.91
C SER A 13 12.83 25.08 8.78
N LEU A 14 11.75 25.69 8.28
CA LEU A 14 10.48 24.99 8.07
C LEU A 14 10.62 23.79 7.11
N LEU A 15 11.42 23.94 6.05
CA LEU A 15 11.58 22.92 5.01
C LEU A 15 12.59 21.81 5.38
N LEU A 16 13.59 22.08 6.22
CA LEU A 16 14.72 21.18 6.43
C LEU A 16 14.93 20.75 7.89
N ASP A 17 14.49 21.53 8.88
CA ASP A 17 14.70 21.23 10.29
C ASP A 17 13.52 20.43 10.87
N ASN A 18 13.79 19.18 11.22
CA ASN A 18 12.81 18.22 11.75
C ASN A 18 12.02 18.70 12.98
N ARG A 19 12.48 19.73 13.70
CA ARG A 19 11.72 20.36 14.79
C ARG A 19 10.42 20.99 14.31
N TYR A 20 10.39 21.48 13.06
CA TYR A 20 9.23 22.13 12.46
C TYR A 20 8.41 21.19 11.56
N PHE A 21 8.73 19.89 11.55
CA PHE A 21 8.06 18.92 10.67
C PHE A 21 6.54 18.98 10.78
N TRP A 22 6.01 18.89 12.01
CA TRP A 22 4.56 18.85 12.22
C TRP A 22 3.87 20.18 11.91
N ILE A 23 4.58 21.30 11.97
CA ILE A 23 4.03 22.59 11.54
C ILE A 23 3.79 22.55 10.02
N LEU A 24 4.79 22.12 9.24
CA LEU A 24 4.61 21.97 7.80
C LEU A 24 3.55 20.92 7.45
N ALA A 25 3.58 19.76 8.12
CA ALA A 25 2.63 18.69 7.88
C ALA A 25 1.18 19.12 8.17
N VAL A 26 0.93 19.84 9.27
CA VAL A 26 -0.42 20.36 9.60
C VAL A 26 -0.90 21.35 8.56
N LEU A 27 -0.02 22.25 8.07
CA LEU A 27 -0.38 23.18 6.98
C LEU A 27 -0.75 22.43 5.71
N VAL A 28 0.01 21.38 5.35
CA VAL A 28 -0.29 20.51 4.21
C VAL A 28 -1.63 19.81 4.40
N ILE A 29 -1.85 19.16 5.55
CA ILE A 29 -3.10 18.43 5.85
C ILE A 29 -4.32 19.36 5.85
N ALA A 30 -4.21 20.55 6.46
CA ALA A 30 -5.31 21.50 6.50
C ALA A 30 -5.64 22.06 5.11
N SER A 31 -4.62 22.37 4.31
CA SER A 31 -4.81 22.83 2.92
C SER A 31 -5.48 21.76 2.07
N ASP A 32 -5.06 20.50 2.25
CA ASP A 32 -5.57 19.38 1.48
C ASP A 32 -6.96 18.92 1.95
N ALA A 33 -7.29 19.08 3.23
CA ALA A 33 -8.65 18.92 3.74
C ALA A 33 -9.60 19.93 3.10
N PHE A 34 -9.17 21.19 2.98
CA PHE A 34 -9.94 22.19 2.26
C PHE A 34 -10.10 21.84 0.78
N LEU A 35 -9.01 21.46 0.09
CA LEU A 35 -9.04 21.02 -1.30
C LEU A 35 -9.98 19.82 -1.51
N THR A 36 -9.89 18.79 -0.66
CA THR A 36 -10.74 17.60 -0.70
C THR A 36 -12.21 17.97 -0.52
N GLY A 37 -12.51 18.90 0.40
CA GLY A 37 -13.86 19.44 0.58
C GLY A 37 -14.38 20.16 -0.67
N LEU A 38 -13.54 20.96 -1.34
CA LEU A 38 -13.87 21.58 -2.62
C LEU A 38 -14.12 20.54 -3.72
N ILE A 39 -13.28 19.50 -3.80
CA ILE A 39 -13.44 18.41 -4.78
C ILE A 39 -14.79 17.71 -4.57
N VAL A 40 -15.13 17.32 -3.34
CA VAL A 40 -16.42 16.69 -3.02
C VAL A 40 -17.61 17.62 -3.26
N ARG A 41 -17.42 18.94 -3.18
CA ARG A 41 -18.47 19.93 -3.46
C ARG A 41 -18.70 20.14 -4.96
N PHE A 42 -17.62 20.19 -5.76
CA PHE A 42 -17.68 20.68 -7.14
C PHE A 42 -17.45 19.59 -8.20
N VAL A 43 -16.90 18.42 -7.84
CA VAL A 43 -16.67 17.31 -8.77
C VAL A 43 -17.70 16.21 -8.52
N PRO A 44 -18.46 15.78 -9.54
CA PRO A 44 -19.43 14.72 -9.38
C PRO A 44 -18.81 13.40 -8.93
N TYR A 45 -19.56 12.66 -8.11
CA TYR A 45 -19.29 11.26 -7.81
C TYR A 45 -19.30 10.42 -9.11
N THR A 46 -18.43 9.42 -9.20
CA THR A 46 -18.41 8.46 -10.30
C THR A 46 -18.56 7.05 -9.74
N GLU A 47 -19.71 6.44 -10.02
CA GLU A 47 -19.97 5.04 -9.66
C GLU A 47 -19.04 4.10 -10.43
N ILE A 48 -18.45 3.16 -9.71
CA ILE A 48 -17.62 2.08 -10.28
C ILE A 48 -17.91 0.80 -9.53
N ASP A 49 -17.74 0.77 -8.20
CA ASP A 49 -17.89 -0.46 -7.41
C ASP A 49 -18.73 -0.29 -6.14
N TRP A 50 -19.16 0.93 -5.78
CA TRP A 50 -19.88 1.17 -4.53
C TRP A 50 -21.21 0.43 -4.50
N GLU A 51 -21.98 0.52 -5.58
CA GLU A 51 -23.24 -0.22 -5.73
C GLU A 51 -23.02 -1.74 -5.58
N THR A 52 -21.97 -2.27 -6.23
CA THR A 52 -21.56 -3.67 -6.09
C THR A 52 -21.27 -4.03 -4.64
N TYR A 53 -20.56 -3.19 -3.89
CA TYR A 53 -20.27 -3.45 -2.48
C TYR A 53 -21.55 -3.52 -1.64
N MET A 54 -22.51 -2.61 -1.89
CA MET A 54 -23.78 -2.59 -1.16
C MET A 54 -24.61 -3.85 -1.44
N ILE A 55 -24.72 -4.26 -2.71
CA ILE A 55 -25.47 -5.46 -3.11
C ILE A 55 -24.84 -6.75 -2.57
N GLN A 56 -23.50 -6.84 -2.59
CA GLN A 56 -22.78 -8.00 -2.05
C GLN A 56 -23.03 -8.14 -0.54
N VAL A 57 -22.99 -7.03 0.19
CA VAL A 57 -23.26 -7.01 1.63
C VAL A 57 -24.73 -7.28 1.94
N GLU A 58 -25.67 -6.76 1.16
CA GLU A 58 -27.09 -7.06 1.34
C GLU A 58 -27.37 -8.56 1.15
N THR A 59 -26.75 -9.17 0.13
CA THR A 59 -26.79 -10.62 -0.11
C THR A 59 -26.23 -11.40 1.09
N TYR A 60 -25.10 -10.97 1.63
CA TYR A 60 -24.52 -11.53 2.85
C TYR A 60 -25.47 -11.40 4.06
N MET A 61 -26.06 -10.23 4.27
CA MET A 61 -27.00 -9.97 5.37
C MET A 61 -28.29 -10.79 5.29
N LYS A 62 -28.69 -11.22 4.08
CA LYS A 62 -29.81 -12.16 3.86
C LYS A 62 -29.47 -13.62 4.20
N GLY A 63 -28.26 -13.89 4.69
CA GLY A 63 -27.82 -15.21 5.13
C GLY A 63 -27.05 -16.01 4.07
N GLN A 64 -26.68 -15.39 2.93
CA GLN A 64 -25.84 -16.06 1.95
C GLN A 64 -24.36 -16.03 2.39
N HIS A 65 -23.81 -17.21 2.66
CA HIS A 65 -22.41 -17.39 3.04
C HIS A 65 -21.61 -18.26 2.06
N ASP A 66 -22.24 -18.75 0.99
CA ASP A 66 -21.53 -19.31 -0.17
C ASP A 66 -20.88 -18.15 -0.93
N TYR A 67 -19.55 -18.13 -0.92
CA TYR A 67 -18.75 -17.02 -1.41
C TYR A 67 -18.89 -16.82 -2.93
N PHE A 68 -19.14 -17.88 -3.70
CA PHE A 68 -19.33 -17.79 -5.15
C PHE A 68 -20.72 -17.31 -5.55
N GLN A 69 -21.69 -17.38 -4.63
CA GLN A 69 -23.05 -16.90 -4.84
C GLN A 69 -23.23 -15.42 -4.47
N ILE A 70 -22.18 -14.74 -4.00
CA ILE A 70 -22.23 -13.32 -3.66
C ILE A 70 -21.62 -12.53 -4.82
N SER A 71 -22.45 -11.73 -5.52
CA SER A 71 -22.03 -10.95 -6.68
C SER A 71 -22.83 -9.65 -6.76
N GLY A 72 -22.31 -8.68 -7.51
CA GLY A 72 -22.99 -7.43 -7.84
C GLY A 72 -22.73 -7.01 -9.30
N PRO A 73 -23.19 -5.82 -9.71
CA PRO A 73 -23.14 -5.37 -11.11
C PRO A 73 -21.75 -5.38 -11.76
N THR A 74 -20.70 -5.13 -10.97
CA THR A 74 -19.31 -5.12 -11.46
C THR A 74 -18.53 -6.41 -11.23
N GLY A 75 -19.19 -7.44 -10.67
CA GLY A 75 -18.65 -8.79 -10.56
C GLY A 75 -18.84 -9.46 -9.20
N PRO A 76 -18.26 -10.66 -9.04
CA PRO A 76 -18.38 -11.44 -7.82
C PRO A 76 -17.67 -10.78 -6.63
N LEU A 77 -18.02 -11.22 -5.42
CA LEU A 77 -17.26 -10.88 -4.23
C LEU A 77 -15.88 -11.53 -4.32
N VAL A 78 -14.85 -10.70 -4.22
CA VAL A 78 -13.46 -11.13 -4.42
C VAL A 78 -12.51 -10.63 -3.35
N TYR A 79 -13.02 -9.93 -2.34
CA TYR A 79 -12.24 -9.35 -1.26
C TYR A 79 -12.39 -10.18 0.01
N PRO A 80 -11.32 -10.40 0.79
CA PRO A 80 -11.42 -11.15 2.03
C PRO A 80 -12.46 -10.55 3.01
N ALA A 81 -12.88 -11.35 3.99
CA ALA A 81 -14.09 -11.10 4.78
C ALA A 81 -14.15 -9.73 5.50
N GLY A 82 -13.01 -9.11 5.81
CA GLY A 82 -12.96 -7.76 6.37
C GLY A 82 -13.59 -6.69 5.46
N HIS A 83 -13.55 -6.88 4.14
CA HIS A 83 -14.30 -6.04 3.20
C HIS A 83 -15.80 -6.04 3.52
N VAL A 84 -16.39 -7.22 3.72
CA VAL A 84 -17.82 -7.39 3.98
C VAL A 84 -18.21 -6.68 5.28
N TYR A 85 -17.41 -6.81 6.35
CA TYR A 85 -17.71 -6.15 7.62
C TYR A 85 -17.63 -4.62 7.56
N ILE A 86 -16.62 -4.09 6.86
CA ILE A 86 -16.52 -2.64 6.65
C ILE A 86 -17.73 -2.13 5.88
N HIS A 87 -18.09 -2.79 4.78
CA HIS A 87 -19.18 -2.34 3.93
C HIS A 87 -20.56 -2.61 4.55
N GLN A 88 -20.69 -3.58 5.45
CA GLN A 88 -21.86 -3.76 6.32
C GLN A 88 -22.06 -2.58 7.27
N PHE A 89 -20.98 -2.12 7.90
CA PHE A 89 -21.04 -0.90 8.72
C PHE A 89 -21.40 0.32 7.87
N LEU A 90 -20.79 0.48 6.69
CA LEU A 90 -21.12 1.60 5.80
C LEU A 90 -22.56 1.54 5.29
N HIS A 91 -23.06 0.36 4.95
CA HIS A 91 -24.43 0.13 4.54
C HIS A 91 -25.42 0.59 5.63
N SER A 92 -25.15 0.28 6.91
CA SER A 92 -26.06 0.63 8.02
C SER A 92 -26.14 2.13 8.31
N ILE A 93 -25.08 2.89 8.03
CA ILE A 93 -25.04 4.35 8.31
C ILE A 93 -25.35 5.21 7.07
N CYS A 94 -25.20 4.67 5.86
CA CYS A 94 -25.39 5.40 4.60
C CYS A 94 -26.76 5.14 3.95
N ASP A 95 -27.82 4.90 4.72
CA ASP A 95 -29.16 4.59 4.19
C ASP A 95 -29.13 3.47 3.14
N SER A 96 -28.58 2.31 3.53
CA SER A 96 -28.36 1.16 2.64
C SER A 96 -27.52 1.50 1.40
N GLY A 97 -26.60 2.44 1.55
CA GLY A 97 -25.70 2.90 0.48
C GLY A 97 -26.23 4.03 -0.39
N LYS A 98 -27.46 4.52 -0.17
CA LYS A 98 -28.07 5.61 -0.96
C LYS A 98 -27.52 6.99 -0.60
N ASN A 99 -27.06 7.18 0.64
CA ASN A 99 -26.44 8.43 1.07
C ASN A 99 -24.98 8.53 0.61
N ILE A 100 -24.79 8.72 -0.70
CA ILE A 100 -23.48 8.85 -1.33
C ILE A 100 -22.69 10.01 -0.74
N LYS A 101 -23.36 11.12 -0.38
CA LYS A 101 -22.68 12.30 0.16
C LYS A 101 -22.00 12.00 1.50
N LEU A 102 -22.68 11.26 2.39
CA LEU A 102 -22.09 10.80 3.64
C LEU A 102 -20.91 9.85 3.37
N ALA A 103 -21.05 8.91 2.43
CA ALA A 103 -19.96 8.02 2.04
C ALA A 103 -18.74 8.82 1.51
N GLN A 104 -18.94 9.83 0.67
CA GLN A 104 -17.86 10.71 0.20
C GLN A 104 -17.14 11.42 1.36
N TYR A 105 -17.87 11.90 2.38
CA TYR A 105 -17.25 12.50 3.56
C TYR A 105 -16.47 11.48 4.40
N ILE A 106 -16.98 10.27 4.58
CA ILE A 106 -16.26 9.19 5.27
C ILE A 106 -14.95 8.87 4.54
N TYR A 107 -15.00 8.69 3.21
CA TYR A 107 -13.81 8.41 2.43
C TYR A 107 -12.85 9.60 2.32
N SER A 108 -13.36 10.83 2.41
CA SER A 108 -12.51 12.03 2.53
C SER A 108 -11.78 12.05 3.88
N GLY A 109 -12.47 11.71 4.98
CA GLY A 109 -11.82 11.52 6.27
C GLY A 109 -10.78 10.41 6.25
N LEU A 110 -11.07 9.31 5.53
CA LEU A 110 -10.14 8.21 5.32
C LEU A 110 -8.91 8.63 4.52
N TYR A 111 -9.07 9.47 3.51
CA TYR A 111 -7.96 10.07 2.75
C TYR A 111 -7.08 10.96 3.64
N LEU A 112 -7.68 11.82 4.47
CA LEU A 112 -6.94 12.67 5.39
C LEU A 112 -6.21 11.86 6.46
N LEU A 113 -6.82 10.79 6.96
CA LEU A 113 -6.15 9.85 7.86
C LEU A 113 -4.95 9.19 7.17
N SER A 114 -5.10 8.78 5.91
CA SER A 114 -4.00 8.25 5.09
C SER A 114 -2.83 9.24 4.97
N LEU A 115 -3.14 10.53 4.77
CA LEU A 115 -2.16 11.61 4.72
C LEU A 115 -1.46 11.84 6.08
N VAL A 116 -2.22 11.85 7.17
CA VAL A 116 -1.69 11.96 8.54
C VAL A 116 -0.75 10.82 8.87
N LEU A 117 -1.15 9.57 8.58
CA LEU A 117 -0.33 8.38 8.81
C LEU A 117 0.95 8.41 7.96
N SER A 118 0.84 8.84 6.69
CA SER A 118 2.01 9.03 5.83
C SER A 118 2.98 10.07 6.41
N CYS A 119 2.48 11.21 6.90
CA CYS A 119 3.32 12.20 7.57
C CYS A 119 3.98 11.63 8.84
N ALA A 120 3.25 10.87 9.65
CA ALA A 120 3.80 10.21 10.84
C ALA A 120 4.91 9.20 10.49
N ILE A 121 4.70 8.38 9.45
CA ILE A 121 5.71 7.42 8.96
C ILE A 121 6.98 8.15 8.51
N TYR A 122 6.82 9.26 7.79
CA TYR A 122 7.93 10.07 7.28
C TYR A 122 8.68 10.73 8.44
N ARG A 123 7.97 11.28 9.43
CA ARG A 123 8.56 11.86 10.64
C ARG A 123 9.39 10.84 11.40
N GLN A 124 8.81 9.66 11.61
CA GLN A 124 9.43 8.58 12.37
C GLN A 124 10.64 8.02 11.62
N ALA A 125 10.60 7.98 10.29
CA ALA A 125 11.73 7.60 9.44
C ALA A 125 12.80 8.70 9.26
N GLY A 126 12.60 9.90 9.82
CA GLY A 126 13.55 11.01 9.70
C GLY A 126 13.64 11.62 8.30
N ALA A 127 12.57 11.54 7.50
CA ALA A 127 12.51 12.19 6.19
C ALA A 127 12.59 13.73 6.33
N SER A 128 13.12 14.40 5.31
CA SER A 128 13.18 15.86 5.29
C SER A 128 11.77 16.45 5.18
N ASN A 129 11.49 17.56 5.89
CA ASN A 129 10.13 18.09 5.99
C ASN A 129 9.52 18.38 4.62
N TRP A 130 10.26 19.01 3.70
CA TRP A 130 9.72 19.41 2.41
C TRP A 130 9.15 18.25 1.58
N VAL A 131 9.57 17.00 1.84
CA VAL A 131 9.06 15.81 1.13
C VAL A 131 7.55 15.64 1.38
N VAL A 132 7.02 16.11 2.52
CA VAL A 132 5.57 16.05 2.80
C VAL A 132 4.73 16.92 1.87
N LEU A 133 5.32 17.94 1.24
CA LEU A 133 4.65 18.78 0.24
C LEU A 133 4.22 17.99 -1.01
N LEU A 134 4.82 16.82 -1.23
CA LEU A 134 4.55 15.96 -2.39
C LEU A 134 3.37 15.01 -2.17
N LEU A 135 2.97 14.76 -0.91
CA LEU A 135 1.92 13.82 -0.55
C LEU A 135 0.51 14.17 -1.08
N PRO A 136 0.05 15.44 -1.07
CA PRO A 136 -1.30 15.79 -1.53
C PRO A 136 -1.40 15.98 -3.05
N LEU A 137 -0.28 15.95 -3.80
CA LEU A 137 -0.28 16.40 -5.20
C LEU A 137 -0.98 15.47 -6.19
N SER A 138 -1.39 14.28 -5.76
CA SER A 138 -2.02 13.31 -6.65
C SER A 138 -3.51 13.60 -6.86
N LYS A 139 -3.86 13.98 -8.09
CA LYS A 139 -5.26 14.08 -8.53
C LYS A 139 -5.96 12.72 -8.43
N ARG A 140 -5.23 11.65 -8.77
CA ARG A 140 -5.79 10.30 -8.82
C ARG A 140 -6.17 9.79 -7.43
N LEU A 141 -5.37 10.08 -6.40
CA LEU A 141 -5.68 9.67 -5.02
C LEU A 141 -6.97 10.29 -4.50
N HIS A 142 -7.14 11.61 -4.64
CA HIS A 142 -8.40 12.29 -4.31
C HIS A 142 -9.60 11.61 -4.97
N SER A 143 -9.44 11.23 -6.24
CA SER A 143 -10.49 10.60 -7.01
C SER A 143 -10.76 9.15 -6.59
N ILE A 144 -9.74 8.37 -6.21
CA ILE A 144 -9.87 7.00 -5.70
C ILE A 144 -10.65 6.98 -4.37
N TYR A 145 -10.28 7.88 -3.45
CA TYR A 145 -10.92 7.96 -2.14
C TYR A 145 -12.29 8.63 -2.24
N ALA A 146 -12.34 9.92 -2.55
CA ALA A 146 -13.52 10.76 -2.32
C ALA A 146 -14.56 10.73 -3.47
N LEU A 147 -14.18 10.26 -4.67
CA LEU A 147 -15.07 10.28 -5.84
C LEU A 147 -15.44 8.89 -6.37
N ARG A 148 -14.75 7.83 -5.93
CA ARG A 148 -15.01 6.44 -6.36
C ARG A 148 -15.22 5.46 -5.20
N LEU A 149 -14.84 5.83 -3.98
CA LEU A 149 -15.13 5.07 -2.76
C LEU A 149 -14.54 3.64 -2.76
N PHE A 150 -13.37 3.44 -3.35
CA PHE A 150 -12.80 2.09 -3.52
C PHE A 150 -12.43 1.42 -2.19
N ASN A 151 -12.73 0.12 -2.08
CA ASN A 151 -12.36 -0.74 -0.94
C ASN A 151 -10.88 -0.63 -0.55
N ASP A 152 -9.99 -0.50 -1.54
CA ASP A 152 -8.54 -0.38 -1.40
C ASP A 152 -8.10 0.64 -0.33
N CYS A 153 -8.84 1.74 -0.21
CA CYS A 153 -8.55 2.85 0.70
C CYS A 153 -8.44 2.38 2.17
N TRP A 154 -9.36 1.49 2.59
CA TRP A 154 -9.40 0.95 3.95
C TRP A 154 -8.19 0.06 4.23
N SER A 155 -7.84 -0.79 3.28
CA SER A 155 -6.68 -1.67 3.38
C SER A 155 -5.37 -0.88 3.45
N VAL A 156 -5.24 0.18 2.64
CA VAL A 156 -4.06 1.06 2.64
C VAL A 156 -3.89 1.80 3.97
N VAL A 157 -4.96 2.38 4.52
CA VAL A 157 -4.91 3.09 5.81
C VAL A 157 -4.53 2.14 6.94
N ALA A 158 -5.13 0.95 6.99
CA ALA A 158 -4.75 -0.06 7.97
C ALA A 158 -3.28 -0.49 7.81
N MET A 159 -2.79 -0.66 6.58
CA MET A 159 -1.38 -0.99 6.34
C MET A 159 -0.43 0.14 6.74
N GLN A 160 -0.78 1.41 6.52
CA GLN A 160 0.01 2.55 7.00
C GLN A 160 0.07 2.60 8.53
N ALA A 161 -1.05 2.36 9.21
CA ALA A 161 -1.08 2.22 10.66
C ALA A 161 -0.17 1.06 11.14
N ALA A 162 -0.16 -0.06 10.42
CA ALA A 162 0.74 -1.17 10.69
C ALA A 162 2.22 -0.77 10.57
N VAL A 163 2.59 -0.09 9.46
CA VAL A 163 3.96 0.41 9.25
C VAL A 163 4.39 1.32 10.39
N LEU A 164 3.55 2.30 10.77
CA LEU A 164 3.85 3.24 11.85
C LEU A 164 4.03 2.50 13.19
N ALA A 165 3.14 1.57 13.52
CA ALA A 165 3.26 0.77 14.74
C ALA A 165 4.56 -0.05 14.77
N TYR A 166 4.95 -0.64 13.63
CA TYR A 166 6.24 -1.33 13.51
C TYR A 166 7.44 -0.40 13.67
N GLN A 167 7.37 0.85 13.18
CA GLN A 167 8.41 1.87 13.36
C GLN A 167 8.53 2.35 14.81
N LEU A 168 7.43 2.31 15.56
CA LEU A 168 7.38 2.62 16.99
C LEU A 168 7.76 1.43 17.88
N GLY A 169 8.09 0.28 17.28
CA GLY A 169 8.48 -0.94 18.01
C GLY A 169 7.31 -1.75 18.58
N ASN A 170 6.06 -1.37 18.29
CA ASN A 170 4.87 -2.08 18.73
C ASN A 170 4.44 -3.13 17.69
N ASP A 171 5.12 -4.27 17.74
CA ASP A 171 4.90 -5.38 16.82
C ASP A 171 3.52 -6.04 16.97
N ASP A 172 2.86 -5.95 18.14
CA ASP A 172 1.51 -6.51 18.36
C ASP A 172 0.45 -5.66 17.67
N ILE A 173 0.44 -4.36 17.91
CA ILE A 173 -0.45 -3.42 17.22
C ILE A 173 -0.18 -3.42 15.72
N GLY A 174 1.10 -3.44 15.32
CA GLY A 174 1.47 -3.53 13.91
C GLY A 174 0.90 -4.78 13.22
N THR A 175 1.01 -5.94 13.86
CA THR A 175 0.43 -7.19 13.33
C THR A 175 -1.08 -7.17 13.30
N MET A 176 -1.74 -6.59 14.31
CA MET A 176 -3.20 -6.43 14.31
C MET A 176 -3.67 -5.61 13.10
N PHE A 177 -3.04 -4.45 12.86
CA PHE A 177 -3.38 -3.62 11.69
C PHE A 177 -3.01 -4.28 10.36
N PHE A 178 -1.88 -5.00 10.29
CA PHE A 178 -1.52 -5.78 9.10
C PHE A 178 -2.58 -6.84 8.79
N SER A 179 -3.04 -7.58 9.81
CA SER A 179 -4.09 -8.58 9.67
C SER A 179 -5.43 -7.98 9.27
N ALA A 180 -5.79 -6.81 9.80
CA ALA A 180 -6.98 -6.07 9.39
C ALA A 180 -6.87 -5.58 7.94
N ALA A 181 -5.70 -5.06 7.53
CA ALA A 181 -5.48 -4.64 6.14
C ALA A 181 -5.60 -5.83 5.16
N LEU A 182 -5.01 -6.97 5.53
CA LEU A 182 -5.07 -8.20 4.75
C LEU A 182 -6.49 -8.77 4.65
N SER A 183 -7.28 -8.68 5.72
CA SER A 183 -8.67 -9.12 5.70
C SER A 183 -9.56 -8.23 4.84
N VAL A 184 -9.12 -7.04 4.45
CA VAL A 184 -9.83 -6.16 3.50
C VAL A 184 -9.38 -6.38 2.07
N LYS A 185 -8.08 -6.59 1.85
CA LYS A 185 -7.53 -6.81 0.51
C LYS A 185 -6.27 -7.68 0.52
N MET A 186 -6.24 -8.68 -0.35
CA MET A 186 -5.11 -9.62 -0.46
C MET A 186 -3.79 -8.99 -0.93
N SER A 187 -3.81 -7.78 -1.53
CA SER A 187 -2.59 -7.10 -1.99
C SER A 187 -1.61 -6.79 -0.86
N ILE A 188 -2.07 -6.80 0.40
CA ILE A 188 -1.21 -6.65 1.58
C ILE A 188 -0.16 -7.77 1.70
N ILE A 189 -0.36 -8.92 1.03
CA ILE A 189 0.65 -9.99 0.95
C ILE A 189 1.97 -9.47 0.34
N LEU A 190 1.95 -8.43 -0.50
CA LEU A 190 3.16 -7.85 -1.11
C LEU A 190 4.16 -7.29 -0.06
N TYR A 191 3.69 -6.97 1.15
CA TYR A 191 4.52 -6.51 2.26
C TYR A 191 5.08 -7.67 3.10
N LEU A 192 4.51 -8.88 2.97
CA LEU A 192 4.84 -10.03 3.83
C LEU A 192 6.32 -10.42 3.74
N PRO A 193 6.99 -10.48 2.56
CA PRO A 193 8.42 -10.78 2.50
C PRO A 193 9.26 -9.80 3.33
N GLY A 194 8.99 -8.49 3.21
CA GLY A 194 9.66 -7.47 4.02
C GLY A 194 9.36 -7.61 5.52
N LEU A 195 8.10 -7.93 5.87
CA LEU A 195 7.68 -8.11 7.25
C LEU A 195 8.35 -9.32 7.91
N LEU A 196 8.50 -10.44 7.18
CA LEU A 196 9.22 -11.63 7.63
C LEU A 196 10.67 -11.29 7.97
N VAL A 197 11.34 -10.53 7.11
CA VAL A 197 12.71 -10.07 7.36
C VAL A 197 12.78 -9.21 8.62
N ILE A 198 11.81 -8.30 8.82
CA ILE A 198 11.75 -7.46 10.02
C ILE A 198 11.60 -8.29 11.28
N PHE A 199 10.63 -9.21 11.35
CA PHE A 199 10.42 -10.04 12.55
C PHE A 199 11.61 -10.94 12.84
N PHE A 200 12.14 -11.60 11.82
CA PHE A 200 13.26 -12.52 11.97
C PHE A 200 14.50 -11.78 12.49
N LYS A 201 14.82 -10.62 11.91
CA LYS A 201 15.94 -9.78 12.37
C LYS A 201 15.72 -9.23 13.77
N ARG A 202 14.57 -8.63 14.04
CA ARG A 202 14.30 -7.89 15.28
C ARG A 202 14.10 -8.81 16.49
N ARG A 203 13.51 -9.99 16.31
CA ARG A 203 13.03 -10.83 17.43
C ARG A 203 13.32 -12.33 17.28
N GLY A 204 13.85 -12.76 16.13
CA GLY A 204 14.24 -14.15 15.91
C GLY A 204 13.15 -15.03 15.27
N PHE A 205 13.48 -16.30 15.10
CA PHE A 205 12.67 -17.27 14.36
C PHE A 205 11.35 -17.62 15.06
N ILE A 206 11.36 -17.96 16.36
CA ILE A 206 10.15 -18.35 17.10
C ILE A 206 9.13 -17.21 17.13
N TYR A 207 9.62 -15.98 17.32
CA TYR A 207 8.76 -14.80 17.28
C TYR A 207 8.09 -14.63 15.92
N THR A 208 8.83 -14.83 14.83
CA THR A 208 8.32 -14.75 13.46
C THR A 208 7.20 -15.76 13.23
N ILE A 209 7.41 -17.02 13.64
CA ILE A 209 6.37 -18.07 13.53
C ILE A 209 5.13 -17.68 14.34
N ARG A 210 5.28 -17.23 15.60
CA ARG A 210 4.16 -16.79 16.43
C ARG A 210 3.35 -15.68 15.76
N LYS A 211 4.02 -14.71 15.12
CA LYS A 211 3.34 -13.63 14.39
C LYS A 211 2.62 -14.12 13.15
N LEU A 212 3.19 -15.05 12.40
CA LEU A 212 2.52 -15.67 11.26
C LEU A 212 1.28 -16.45 11.70
N SER A 213 1.39 -17.22 12.79
CA SER A 213 0.24 -17.93 13.36
C SER A 213 -0.88 -16.98 13.79
N PHE A 214 -0.53 -15.84 14.40
CA PHE A 214 -1.50 -14.80 14.74
C PHE A 214 -2.18 -14.21 13.49
N ILE A 215 -1.41 -13.88 12.45
CA ILE A 215 -1.96 -13.37 11.18
C ILE A 215 -2.95 -14.36 10.59
N PHE A 216 -2.54 -15.63 10.50
CA PHE A 216 -3.37 -16.71 9.96
C PHE A 216 -4.64 -16.92 10.77
N ALA A 217 -4.53 -17.03 12.10
CA ALA A 217 -5.69 -17.20 13.00
C ALA A 217 -6.69 -16.04 12.87
N THR A 218 -6.20 -14.81 12.71
CA THR A 218 -7.06 -13.63 12.50
C THR A 218 -7.80 -13.70 11.16
N GLN A 219 -7.15 -14.18 10.09
CA GLN A 219 -7.83 -14.38 8.80
C GLN A 219 -8.93 -15.44 8.90
N VAL A 220 -8.68 -16.55 9.61
CA VAL A 220 -9.68 -17.60 9.85
C VAL A 220 -10.85 -17.06 10.67
N LEU A 221 -10.57 -16.26 11.71
CA LEU A 221 -11.59 -15.66 12.56
C LEU A 221 -12.54 -14.75 11.76
N PHE A 222 -12.00 -13.82 10.98
CA PHE A 222 -12.83 -12.95 10.13
C PHE A 222 -13.57 -13.72 9.05
N ALA A 223 -12.97 -14.77 8.50
CA ALA A 223 -13.57 -15.56 7.43
C ALA A 223 -14.54 -16.65 7.94
N PHE A 224 -14.74 -16.77 9.25
CA PHE A 224 -15.45 -17.90 9.85
C PHE A 224 -16.84 -18.18 9.23
N PRO A 225 -17.70 -17.17 8.95
CA PRO A 225 -18.99 -17.43 8.31
C PRO A 225 -18.87 -18.12 6.94
N PHE A 226 -17.91 -17.70 6.12
CA PHE A 226 -17.66 -18.24 4.79
C PHE A 226 -16.96 -19.60 4.85
N ILE A 227 -15.94 -19.74 5.71
CA ILE A 227 -15.18 -20.97 5.90
C ILE A 227 -16.07 -22.11 6.38
N ARG A 228 -16.99 -21.81 7.33
CA ARG A 228 -17.95 -22.78 7.86
C ARG A 228 -18.89 -23.31 6.77
N ASN A 229 -19.25 -22.48 5.79
CA ASN A 229 -20.06 -22.90 4.66
C ASN A 229 -19.22 -23.69 3.65
N ASN A 230 -18.18 -23.06 3.11
CA ASN A 230 -17.23 -23.70 2.20
C ASN A 230 -15.89 -22.95 2.17
N TRP A 231 -14.89 -23.50 2.88
CA TRP A 231 -13.56 -22.91 2.95
C TRP A 231 -12.84 -22.83 1.60
N ARG A 232 -13.11 -23.75 0.67
CA ARG A 232 -12.43 -23.79 -0.64
C ARG A 232 -12.88 -22.62 -1.50
N GLU A 233 -14.18 -22.37 -1.57
CA GLU A 233 -14.76 -21.25 -2.33
C GLU A 233 -14.27 -19.91 -1.78
N TYR A 234 -14.24 -19.76 -0.45
CA TYR A 234 -13.71 -18.56 0.18
C TYR A 234 -12.25 -18.32 -0.22
N VAL A 235 -11.38 -19.31 -0.08
CA VAL A 235 -9.95 -19.16 -0.39
C VAL A 235 -9.74 -18.91 -1.89
N GLN A 236 -10.44 -19.65 -2.76
CA GLN A 236 -10.35 -19.50 -4.21
C GLN A 236 -10.93 -18.17 -4.71
N GLY A 237 -11.90 -17.58 -4.02
CA GLY A 237 -12.46 -16.28 -4.38
C GLY A 237 -11.67 -15.10 -3.81
N ALA A 238 -11.41 -15.09 -2.50
CA ALA A 238 -10.80 -13.99 -1.76
C ALA A 238 -9.27 -13.88 -1.96
N PHE A 239 -8.60 -15.01 -2.20
CA PHE A 239 -7.14 -15.11 -2.36
C PHE A 239 -6.75 -15.72 -3.71
N ASP A 240 -7.46 -15.35 -4.77
CA ASP A 240 -7.26 -15.85 -6.13
C ASP A 240 -5.97 -15.30 -6.78
N LEU A 241 -4.86 -16.03 -6.66
CA LEU A 241 -3.61 -15.71 -7.35
C LEU A 241 -3.64 -16.06 -8.84
N SER A 242 -4.67 -16.76 -9.30
CA SER A 242 -4.82 -17.15 -10.72
C SER A 242 -5.58 -16.09 -11.53
N ARG A 243 -6.32 -15.20 -10.85
CA ARG A 243 -7.19 -14.20 -11.48
C ARG A 243 -6.50 -13.45 -12.60
N VAL A 244 -7.19 -13.43 -13.73
CA VAL A 244 -6.81 -12.63 -14.89
C VAL A 244 -7.74 -11.44 -14.95
N PHE A 245 -7.18 -10.25 -14.73
CA PHE A 245 -7.91 -9.02 -14.96
C PHE A 245 -7.91 -8.66 -16.45
N LEU A 246 -8.94 -7.97 -16.91
CA LEU A 246 -9.09 -7.60 -18.32
C LEU A 246 -7.94 -6.69 -18.77
N TYR A 247 -7.35 -7.03 -19.91
CA TYR A 247 -6.24 -6.30 -20.51
C TYR A 247 -6.56 -4.82 -20.79
N LYS A 248 -7.85 -4.49 -21.03
CA LYS A 248 -8.33 -3.11 -21.20
C LYS A 248 -8.03 -2.19 -20.01
N TRP A 249 -8.00 -2.73 -18.80
CA TRP A 249 -7.88 -1.94 -17.56
C TRP A 249 -6.46 -1.91 -16.99
N THR A 250 -5.51 -2.65 -17.58
CA THR A 250 -4.15 -2.69 -17.07
C THR A 250 -3.40 -1.39 -17.35
N VAL A 251 -2.76 -0.84 -16.33
CA VAL A 251 -1.88 0.34 -16.44
C VAL A 251 -0.44 -0.10 -16.70
N ASN A 252 -0.05 -1.27 -16.19
CA ASN A 252 1.28 -1.85 -16.42
C ASN A 252 1.23 -2.96 -17.46
N TRP A 253 2.38 -3.23 -18.08
CA TRP A 253 2.55 -4.22 -19.16
C TRP A 253 1.68 -3.99 -20.40
N ARG A 254 1.09 -2.81 -20.60
CA ARG A 254 0.27 -2.44 -21.78
C ARG A 254 1.05 -2.43 -23.09
N MET A 255 2.38 -2.36 -23.02
CA MET A 255 3.24 -2.42 -24.20
C MET A 255 3.39 -3.84 -24.76
N VAL A 256 2.99 -4.86 -24.01
CA VAL A 256 3.06 -6.28 -24.39
C VAL A 256 1.75 -6.69 -25.06
N SER A 257 1.77 -7.58 -26.05
CA SER A 257 0.52 -8.01 -26.71
C SER A 257 -0.45 -8.68 -25.73
N GLU A 258 -1.75 -8.56 -25.97
CA GLU A 258 -2.77 -9.18 -25.10
C GLU A 258 -2.60 -10.71 -24.99
N GLU A 259 -2.26 -11.37 -26.10
CA GLU A 259 -1.93 -12.79 -26.13
C GLU A 259 -0.77 -13.14 -25.17
N THR A 260 0.32 -12.37 -25.23
CA THR A 260 1.46 -12.58 -24.34
C THR A 260 1.08 -12.29 -22.89
N PHE A 261 0.36 -11.19 -22.64
CA PHE A 261 -0.10 -10.80 -21.31
C PHE A 261 -0.93 -11.90 -20.64
N LEU A 262 -1.84 -12.54 -21.38
CA LEU A 262 -2.71 -13.61 -20.89
C LEU A 262 -2.00 -14.96 -20.78
N SER A 263 -0.82 -15.11 -21.40
CA SER A 263 -0.09 -16.38 -21.44
C SER A 263 0.38 -16.88 -20.05
N PRO A 264 0.34 -18.20 -19.79
CA PRO A 264 0.91 -18.78 -18.58
C PRO A 264 2.42 -18.53 -18.41
N GLN A 265 3.15 -18.46 -19.52
CA GLN A 265 4.59 -18.23 -19.58
C GLN A 265 4.93 -16.84 -19.03
N TRP A 266 4.17 -15.82 -19.45
CA TRP A 266 4.37 -14.45 -18.97
C TRP A 266 4.14 -14.32 -17.46
N ARG A 267 3.05 -14.90 -16.95
CA ARG A 267 2.79 -14.94 -15.50
C ARG A 267 3.92 -15.61 -14.72
N LYS A 268 4.43 -16.75 -15.20
CA LYS A 268 5.56 -17.47 -14.56
C LYS A 268 6.84 -16.65 -14.59
N ALA A 269 7.13 -15.96 -15.70
CA ALA A 269 8.28 -15.09 -15.83
C ALA A 269 8.22 -13.90 -14.85
N LEU A 270 7.05 -13.25 -14.73
CA LEU A 270 6.84 -12.18 -13.75
C LEU A 270 7.01 -12.67 -12.31
N LEU A 271 6.46 -13.84 -11.97
CA LEU A 271 6.62 -14.43 -10.64
C LEU A 271 8.09 -14.76 -10.34
N LEU A 272 8.81 -15.34 -11.31
CA LEU A 272 10.24 -15.61 -11.17
C LEU A 272 11.02 -14.31 -10.94
N GLY A 273 10.76 -13.28 -11.75
CA GLY A 273 11.38 -11.96 -11.60
C GLY A 273 11.11 -11.32 -10.23
N HIS A 274 9.86 -11.44 -9.74
CA HIS A 274 9.47 -11.00 -8.40
C HIS A 274 10.30 -11.68 -7.30
N VAL A 275 10.35 -13.02 -7.32
CA VAL A 275 11.09 -13.82 -6.32
C VAL A 275 12.59 -13.54 -6.40
N CYS A 276 13.18 -13.52 -7.59
CA CYS A 276 14.59 -13.21 -7.78
C CYS A 276 14.94 -11.81 -7.25
N THR A 277 14.09 -10.82 -7.49
CA THR A 277 14.32 -9.45 -7.00
C THR A 277 14.21 -9.37 -5.48
N LEU A 278 13.23 -10.04 -4.87
CA LEU A 278 13.13 -10.15 -3.41
C LEU A 278 14.38 -10.80 -2.79
N ILE A 279 14.87 -11.90 -3.38
CA ILE A 279 16.09 -12.58 -2.93
C ILE A 279 17.29 -11.63 -3.05
N ALA A 280 17.43 -10.92 -4.18
CA ALA A 280 18.50 -9.96 -4.39
C ALA A 280 18.48 -8.84 -3.34
N PHE A 281 17.31 -8.27 -3.03
CA PHE A 281 17.17 -7.26 -1.97
C PHE A 281 17.46 -7.84 -0.58
N GLY A 282 16.96 -9.04 -0.27
CA GLY A 282 17.28 -9.73 0.98
C GLY A 282 18.80 -9.90 1.16
N TRP A 283 19.47 -10.42 0.12
CA TRP A 283 20.89 -10.73 0.12
C TRP A 283 21.77 -9.48 0.20
N ASN A 284 21.53 -8.52 -0.68
CA ASN A 284 22.45 -7.41 -0.92
C ASN A 284 22.07 -6.13 -0.18
N ARG A 285 20.86 -6.04 0.39
CA ARG A 285 20.36 -4.81 1.01
C ARG A 285 19.86 -5.04 2.42
N TRP A 286 18.76 -5.78 2.57
CA TRP A 286 18.04 -5.86 3.84
C TRP A 286 18.85 -6.54 4.94
N CYS A 287 19.74 -7.48 4.61
CA CYS A 287 20.60 -8.17 5.58
C CYS A 287 22.09 -7.77 5.50
N LYS A 288 22.47 -6.83 4.63
CA LYS A 288 23.88 -6.49 4.37
C LYS A 288 24.62 -6.03 5.63
N ARG A 289 24.02 -5.10 6.40
CA ARG A 289 24.59 -4.56 7.64
C ARG A 289 24.70 -5.59 8.78
N ASP A 290 24.11 -6.76 8.60
CA ASP A 290 24.10 -7.85 9.58
C ASP A 290 25.02 -9.02 9.17
N GLY A 291 25.88 -8.82 8.17
CA GLY A 291 26.78 -9.86 7.65
C GLY A 291 26.17 -10.72 6.53
N GLY A 292 25.04 -10.29 5.95
CA GLY A 292 24.35 -10.98 4.85
C GLY A 292 23.35 -12.03 5.32
N VAL A 293 22.57 -12.56 4.36
CA VAL A 293 21.50 -13.52 4.63
C VAL A 293 21.99 -14.81 5.33
N PRO A 294 23.10 -15.45 4.93
CA PRO A 294 23.56 -16.67 5.59
C PRO A 294 23.85 -16.47 7.09
N GLN A 295 24.47 -15.35 7.46
CA GLN A 295 24.79 -15.03 8.85
C GLN A 295 23.55 -14.71 9.66
N VAL A 296 22.59 -13.97 9.09
CA VAL A 296 21.30 -13.70 9.72
C VAL A 296 20.55 -15.01 9.98
N LEU A 297 20.42 -15.88 8.97
CA LEU A 297 19.74 -17.16 9.11
C LEU A 297 20.44 -18.06 10.13
N LEU A 298 21.77 -18.18 10.07
CA LEU A 298 22.54 -18.98 11.02
C LEU A 298 22.31 -18.52 12.47
N ARG A 299 22.36 -17.20 12.73
CA ARG A 299 22.10 -16.66 14.07
C ARG A 299 20.66 -16.92 14.51
N GLY A 300 19.69 -16.66 13.65
CA GLY A 300 18.28 -16.86 13.96
C GLY A 300 17.86 -18.33 14.10
N LEU A 301 18.59 -19.28 13.51
CA LEU A 301 18.35 -20.71 13.70
C LEU A 301 19.10 -21.27 14.93
N ARG A 302 20.32 -20.80 15.20
CA ARG A 302 21.09 -21.23 16.40
C ARG A 302 20.51 -20.68 17.70
N ARG A 303 19.95 -19.47 17.67
CA ARG A 303 19.35 -18.81 18.85
C ARG A 303 17.95 -18.30 18.50
N PRO A 304 16.96 -19.19 18.35
CA PRO A 304 15.71 -18.88 17.67
C PRO A 304 14.74 -17.97 18.44
N THR A 305 15.01 -17.74 19.73
CA THR A 305 14.28 -16.79 20.59
C THR A 305 14.94 -15.42 20.70
N LEU A 306 16.14 -15.24 20.14
CA LEU A 306 16.90 -13.99 20.20
C LEU A 306 16.89 -13.26 18.85
N PRO A 307 17.08 -11.92 18.84
CA PRO A 307 17.24 -11.16 17.60
C PRO A 307 18.35 -11.72 16.71
N ALA A 308 18.07 -11.85 15.41
CA ALA A 308 19.06 -12.28 14.42
C ALA A 308 19.90 -11.12 13.85
N SER A 309 19.46 -9.87 14.04
CA SER A 309 20.21 -8.65 13.67
C SER A 309 21.35 -8.38 14.65
N LEU A 310 22.44 -7.79 14.15
CA LEU A 310 23.53 -7.26 14.99
C LEU A 310 23.24 -5.84 15.47
N ILE A 311 22.40 -5.11 14.74
CA ILE A 311 22.11 -3.69 14.97
C ILE A 311 20.59 -3.54 15.16
N PRO A 312 20.13 -2.71 16.11
CA PRO A 312 18.71 -2.38 16.23
C PRO A 312 18.15 -1.83 14.91
N MET A 313 16.95 -2.30 14.54
CA MET A 313 16.30 -1.82 13.33
C MET A 313 15.74 -0.41 13.53
N THR A 314 16.12 0.53 12.68
CA THR A 314 15.59 1.90 12.71
C THR A 314 14.23 1.99 12.03
N ALA A 315 13.41 2.97 12.43
CA ALA A 315 12.15 3.32 11.78
C ALA A 315 12.30 3.51 10.25
N GLU A 316 13.39 4.13 9.82
CA GLU A 316 13.72 4.29 8.41
C GLU A 316 13.90 2.94 7.71
N SER A 317 14.66 2.02 8.30
CA SER A 317 14.91 0.69 7.72
C SER A 317 13.62 -0.11 7.59
N ILE A 318 12.73 0.01 8.57
CA ILE A 318 11.44 -0.69 8.60
C ILE A 318 10.53 -0.22 7.46
N ALA A 319 10.32 1.10 7.33
CA ALA A 319 9.53 1.65 6.24
C ALA A 319 10.15 1.31 4.88
N THR A 320 11.48 1.44 4.74
CA THR A 320 12.18 1.13 3.50
C THR A 320 12.01 -0.33 3.10
N ILE A 321 12.16 -1.29 4.02
CA ILE A 321 11.97 -2.73 3.75
C ILE A 321 10.54 -3.02 3.30
N LEU A 322 9.54 -2.52 4.05
CA LEU A 322 8.12 -2.76 3.75
C LEU A 322 7.71 -2.14 2.41
N PHE A 323 8.05 -0.87 2.17
CA PHE A 323 7.71 -0.16 0.94
C PHE A 323 8.46 -0.71 -0.28
N THR A 324 9.71 -1.14 -0.12
CA THR A 324 10.46 -1.79 -1.21
C THR A 324 9.89 -3.17 -1.53
N SER A 325 9.51 -3.97 -0.52
CA SER A 325 8.81 -5.25 -0.73
C SER A 325 7.53 -5.05 -1.55
N ASN A 326 6.73 -4.06 -1.19
CA ASN A 326 5.53 -3.69 -1.92
C ASN A 326 5.82 -3.22 -3.36
N LEU A 327 6.80 -2.33 -3.55
CA LEU A 327 7.19 -1.82 -4.87
C LEU A 327 7.70 -2.94 -5.81
N ILE A 328 8.45 -3.93 -5.29
CA ILE A 328 8.83 -5.12 -6.06
C ILE A 328 7.57 -5.89 -6.48
N GLY A 329 6.57 -6.01 -5.60
CA GLY A 329 5.25 -6.53 -5.94
C GLY A 329 4.56 -5.78 -7.06
N ILE A 330 4.47 -4.45 -6.95
CA ILE A 330 3.86 -3.56 -7.96
C ILE A 330 4.55 -3.70 -9.32
N LEU A 331 5.89 -3.73 -9.36
CA LEU A 331 6.64 -3.83 -10.62
C LEU A 331 6.31 -5.12 -11.38
N PHE A 332 6.22 -6.24 -10.66
CA PHE A 332 6.00 -7.57 -11.26
C PHE A 332 4.53 -8.02 -11.27
N ALA A 333 3.60 -7.20 -10.78
CA ALA A 333 2.18 -7.48 -10.90
C ALA A 333 1.82 -7.64 -12.39
N ARG A 334 1.07 -8.67 -12.78
CA ARG A 334 0.68 -8.81 -14.19
C ARG A 334 -0.30 -7.73 -14.61
N SER A 335 -1.32 -7.45 -13.80
CA SER A 335 -2.32 -6.42 -14.09
C SER A 335 -2.43 -5.45 -12.92
N LEU A 336 -2.49 -4.17 -13.25
CA LEU A 336 -2.77 -3.11 -12.30
C LEU A 336 -3.90 -2.23 -12.82
N HIS A 337 -5.00 -2.16 -12.07
CA HIS A 337 -6.09 -1.22 -12.36
C HIS A 337 -5.86 0.11 -11.65
N TYR A 338 -6.48 1.18 -12.16
CA TYR A 338 -6.27 2.55 -11.69
C TYR A 338 -6.43 2.75 -10.19
N GLN A 339 -7.30 1.99 -9.52
CA GLN A 339 -7.46 2.07 -8.07
C GLN A 339 -6.25 1.56 -7.29
N PHE A 340 -5.41 0.70 -7.87
CA PHE A 340 -4.24 0.14 -7.21
C PHE A 340 -3.12 1.16 -7.04
N TYR A 341 -3.24 2.35 -7.63
CA TYR A 341 -2.27 3.43 -7.40
C TYR A 341 -2.15 3.79 -5.91
N CYS A 342 -3.27 3.76 -5.16
CA CYS A 342 -3.25 4.05 -3.74
C CYS A 342 -2.41 3.08 -2.91
N TRP A 343 -2.07 1.89 -3.44
CA TRP A 343 -1.26 0.90 -2.72
C TRP A 343 0.16 1.39 -2.43
N TYR A 344 0.65 2.38 -3.19
CA TYR A 344 2.04 2.81 -3.07
C TYR A 344 2.30 4.29 -3.39
N ALA A 345 1.32 5.06 -3.88
CA ALA A 345 1.52 6.46 -4.27
C ALA A 345 2.19 7.30 -3.16
N GLN A 346 1.70 7.23 -1.93
CA GLN A 346 2.26 7.97 -0.79
C GLN A 346 3.58 7.38 -0.25
N GLN A 347 4.04 6.24 -0.77
CA GLN A 347 5.36 5.66 -0.47
C GLN A 347 6.43 6.24 -1.39
N LEU A 348 6.05 6.67 -2.60
CA LEU A 348 6.98 7.10 -3.64
C LEU A 348 7.85 8.30 -3.25
N PRO A 349 7.32 9.38 -2.63
CA PRO A 349 8.18 10.50 -2.21
C PRO A 349 9.25 10.06 -1.20
N PHE A 350 8.90 9.19 -0.24
CA PHE A 350 9.86 8.61 0.70
C PHE A 350 10.90 7.74 -0.02
N LEU A 351 10.47 6.78 -0.84
CA LEU A 351 11.37 5.88 -1.54
C LEU A 351 12.33 6.63 -2.48
N THR A 352 11.82 7.60 -3.25
CA THR A 352 12.66 8.44 -4.13
C THR A 352 13.64 9.26 -3.30
N TRP A 353 13.22 9.79 -2.14
CA TRP A 353 14.11 10.50 -1.22
C TRP A 353 15.26 9.63 -0.72
N LYS A 354 15.04 8.33 -0.51
CA LYS A 354 16.08 7.36 -0.11
C LYS A 354 17.09 7.02 -1.20
N THR A 355 16.84 7.37 -2.46
CA THR A 355 17.83 7.17 -3.53
C THR A 355 18.91 8.26 -3.50
N ARG A 356 20.11 7.93 -4.03
CA ARG A 356 21.21 8.89 -4.28
C ARG A 356 21.04 9.71 -5.56
N TYR A 357 19.90 9.61 -6.24
CA TYR A 357 19.67 10.36 -7.46
C TYR A 357 19.63 11.87 -7.21
N PRO A 358 20.02 12.71 -8.20
CA PRO A 358 19.80 14.15 -8.14
C PRO A 358 18.31 14.47 -7.98
N LEU A 359 17.99 15.62 -7.36
CA LEU A 359 16.60 16.03 -7.10
C LEU A 359 15.74 16.04 -8.37
N VAL A 360 16.30 16.50 -9.50
CA VAL A 360 15.60 16.51 -10.79
C VAL A 360 15.14 15.11 -11.20
N VAL A 361 16.00 14.10 -11.03
CA VAL A 361 15.66 12.70 -11.34
C VAL A 361 14.61 12.19 -10.37
N LYS A 362 14.71 12.48 -9.06
CA LYS A 362 13.69 12.10 -8.06
C LYS A 362 12.31 12.64 -8.45
N LEU A 363 12.23 13.92 -8.80
CA LEU A 363 10.97 14.56 -9.21
C LEU A 363 10.47 14.03 -10.55
N ALA A 364 11.35 13.79 -11.52
CA ALA A 364 10.98 13.21 -12.82
C ALA A 364 10.36 11.81 -12.67
N LEU A 365 10.88 10.97 -11.76
CA LEU A 365 10.30 9.67 -11.45
C LEU A 365 8.88 9.81 -10.85
N LEU A 366 8.67 10.74 -9.91
CA LEU A 366 7.36 10.97 -9.31
C LEU A 366 6.33 11.48 -10.35
N VAL A 367 6.74 12.44 -11.17
CA VAL A 367 5.90 12.98 -12.26
C VAL A 367 5.60 11.91 -13.30
N GLY A 368 6.58 11.07 -13.67
CA GLY A 368 6.38 9.97 -14.61
C GLY A 368 5.37 8.94 -14.10
N VAL A 369 5.44 8.60 -12.82
CA VAL A 369 4.44 7.71 -12.20
C VAL A 369 3.06 8.36 -12.16
N GLU A 370 2.93 9.59 -11.65
CA GLU A 370 1.64 10.30 -11.60
C GLU A 370 1.03 10.46 -13.01
N TYR A 371 1.84 10.79 -14.02
CA TYR A 371 1.41 10.84 -15.42
C TYR A 371 0.83 9.51 -15.87
N ALA A 372 1.57 8.41 -15.67
CA ALA A 372 1.15 7.10 -16.17
C ALA A 372 -0.17 6.62 -15.56
N TRP A 373 -0.40 6.90 -14.27
CA TRP A 373 -1.66 6.58 -13.59
C TRP A 373 -2.83 7.48 -13.97
N ASN A 374 -2.58 8.60 -14.66
CA ASN A 374 -3.62 9.52 -15.09
C ASN A 374 -4.07 9.37 -16.54
N ILE A 375 -3.32 8.64 -17.37
CA ILE A 375 -3.70 8.36 -18.76
C ILE A 375 -4.71 7.21 -18.82
N PHE A 376 -5.93 7.52 -19.28
CA PHE A 376 -7.01 6.53 -19.47
C PHE A 376 -7.61 6.62 -20.89
N PRO A 377 -7.74 5.50 -21.63
CA PRO A 377 -7.12 4.19 -21.35
C PRO A 377 -5.58 4.28 -21.42
N SER A 378 -4.91 3.29 -20.85
CA SER A 378 -3.44 3.26 -20.84
C SER A 378 -2.88 3.06 -22.25
N THR A 379 -1.73 3.66 -22.52
CA THR A 379 -0.99 3.57 -23.79
C THR A 379 0.31 2.80 -23.60
N ASN A 380 0.92 2.36 -24.70
CA ASN A 380 2.26 1.76 -24.66
C ASN A 380 3.26 2.73 -24.01
N ALA A 381 3.17 4.03 -24.34
CA ALA A 381 4.04 5.06 -23.76
C ALA A 381 3.82 5.21 -22.24
N SER A 382 2.58 5.38 -21.78
CA SER A 382 2.30 5.57 -20.35
C SER A 382 2.70 4.36 -19.52
N SER A 383 2.44 3.14 -20.01
CA SER A 383 2.88 1.91 -19.34
C SER A 383 4.39 1.75 -19.33
N THR A 384 5.10 2.13 -20.40
CA THR A 384 6.57 2.08 -20.44
C THR A 384 7.18 3.08 -19.47
N ILE A 385 6.62 4.30 -19.39
CA ILE A 385 7.05 5.31 -18.41
C ILE A 385 6.86 4.80 -16.99
N LEU A 386 5.73 4.14 -16.68
CA LEU A 386 5.49 3.55 -15.36
C LEU A 386 6.53 2.48 -15.03
N LEU A 387 6.79 1.57 -15.98
CA LEU A 387 7.74 0.48 -15.82
C LEU A 387 9.15 1.02 -15.56
N ILE A 388 9.62 1.94 -16.41
CA ILE A 388 10.94 2.56 -16.27
C ILE A 388 11.05 3.32 -14.95
N SER A 389 10.02 4.08 -14.57
CA SER A 389 10.06 4.86 -13.33
C SER A 389 10.16 3.98 -12.10
N ASN A 390 9.36 2.92 -12.02
CA ASN A 390 9.41 1.96 -10.91
C ASN A 390 10.71 1.14 -10.91
N ALA A 391 11.21 0.74 -12.10
CA ALA A 391 12.47 0.01 -12.22
C ALA A 391 13.66 0.86 -11.80
N LEU A 392 13.78 2.10 -12.29
CA LEU A 392 14.82 3.04 -11.88
C LEU A 392 14.75 3.34 -10.38
N LEU A 393 13.55 3.50 -9.83
CA LEU A 393 13.39 3.68 -8.38
C LEU A 393 13.93 2.48 -7.60
N LEU A 394 13.60 1.25 -7.99
CA LEU A 394 14.16 0.04 -7.36
C LEU A 394 15.68 -0.05 -7.54
N THR A 395 16.21 0.22 -8.73
CA THR A 395 17.66 0.25 -8.97
C THR A 395 18.33 1.27 -8.06
N GLY A 396 17.77 2.48 -7.95
CA GLY A 396 18.25 3.53 -7.05
C GLY A 396 18.28 3.07 -5.60
N LEU A 397 17.22 2.43 -5.11
CA LEU A 397 17.14 1.87 -3.75
C LEU A 397 18.12 0.73 -3.52
N TYR A 398 18.40 -0.06 -4.56
CA TYR A 398 19.35 -1.16 -4.52
C TYR A 398 20.80 -0.68 -4.45
N ILE A 399 21.16 0.43 -5.11
CA ILE A 399 22.54 0.95 -5.06
C ILE A 399 22.79 1.92 -3.90
N SER A 400 21.75 2.50 -3.30
CA SER A 400 21.87 3.57 -2.30
C SER A 400 22.07 3.04 -0.88
N GLU A 401 23.27 2.69 -0.43
CA GLU A 401 23.55 2.34 1.00
C GLU A 401 23.14 3.38 2.02
#